data_AF-A0A0I9VJ70-F1
#
_entry.id   AF-A0A0I9VJ70-F1
#
_cell.length_a   1.000
_cell.length_b   1.000
_cell.length_c   1.000
_cell.angle_alpha   90.00
_cell.angle_beta   90.00
_cell.angle_gamma   90.00
#
_symmetry.space_group_name_H-M   'P 1'
#
loop_
_entity.id
_entity.type
_entity.pdbx_description
1 polymer ?
#
loop_
_entity_poly.entity_id
_entity_poly.type
_entity_poly.pdbx_seq_one_letter_code
_entity_poly.pdbx_strand_id
1 'polypeptide(L)'
;MQARLDSMTEVSAKMVEIAHQISIANAKKASVMTKIPAPGKDSVSALLARFFNARGKLYQVHTDRGADIGKRFSWSLKDAATEYEETEKRITDLLFPSDIT
;
A
#
# COMPACT_ATOMS: atom_id res chain seq x y z
N MET A 1 -21.42 15.05 -8.88
CA MET A 1 -20.79 14.02 -8.01
C MET A 1 -19.26 14.13 -8.01
N GLN A 2 -18.69 14.80 -9.02
CA GLN A 2 -17.28 15.21 -9.21
C GLN A 2 -16.39 15.36 -7.96
N ALA A 3 -16.74 16.21 -6.98
CA ALA A 3 -15.90 16.45 -5.80
C ALA A 3 -15.61 15.18 -4.97
N ARG A 4 -16.47 14.15 -5.05
CA ARG A 4 -16.23 12.85 -4.40
C ARG A 4 -15.26 11.96 -5.19
N LEU A 5 -15.23 12.07 -6.52
CA LEU A 5 -14.33 11.31 -7.38
C LEU A 5 -12.91 11.88 -7.36
N ASP A 6 -12.79 13.21 -7.31
CA ASP A 6 -11.52 13.91 -7.09
C ASP A 6 -10.92 13.49 -5.72
N SER A 7 -11.78 13.37 -4.69
CA SER A 7 -11.39 12.86 -3.37
C SER A 7 -10.89 11.41 -3.42
N MET A 8 -11.52 10.52 -4.20
CA MET A 8 -11.05 9.12 -4.35
C MET A 8 -9.69 9.04 -5.06
N THR A 9 -9.45 9.89 -6.06
CA THR A 9 -8.15 9.97 -6.74
C THR A 9 -7.05 10.47 -5.81
N GLU A 10 -7.33 11.49 -5.01
CA GLU A 10 -6.40 12.01 -4.00
C GLU A 10 -6.07 10.97 -2.93
N VAL A 11 -7.08 10.26 -2.42
CA VAL A 11 -6.91 9.18 -1.44
C VAL A 11 -6.08 8.05 -2.04
N SER A 12 -6.35 7.65 -3.28
CA SER A 12 -5.55 6.65 -4.00
C SER A 12 -4.06 7.03 -4.05
N ALA A 13 -3.75 8.27 -4.44
CA ALA A 13 -2.37 8.76 -4.50
C ALA A 13 -1.68 8.71 -3.12
N LYS A 14 -2.36 9.17 -2.07
CA LYS A 14 -1.86 9.12 -0.68
C LYS A 14 -1.60 7.70 -0.20
N MET A 15 -2.48 6.76 -0.53
CA MET A 15 -2.30 5.36 -0.15
C MET A 15 -1.12 4.70 -0.87
N VAL A 16 -0.89 5.02 -2.15
CA VAL A 16 0.31 4.59 -2.89
C VAL A 16 1.58 5.15 -2.24
N GLU A 17 1.57 6.42 -1.85
CA GLU A 17 2.68 7.04 -1.13
C GLU A 17 2.96 6.34 0.20
N ILE A 18 1.92 6.07 1.00
CA ILE A 18 2.06 5.34 2.27
C ILE A 18 2.66 3.95 2.04
N ALA A 19 2.16 3.20 1.06
CA ALA A 19 2.70 1.88 0.71
C ALA A 19 4.18 1.95 0.32
N HIS A 20 4.57 2.99 -0.43
CA HIS A 20 5.95 3.23 -0.80
C HIS A 20 6.83 3.54 0.42
N GLN A 21 6.37 4.42 1.31
CA GLN A 21 7.09 4.75 2.55
C GLN A 21 7.25 3.55 3.48
N ILE A 22 6.24 2.69 3.57
CA ILE A 22 6.31 1.42 4.31
C ILE A 22 7.43 0.54 3.75
N SER A 23 7.47 0.37 2.43
CA SER A 23 8.49 -0.45 1.75
C SER A 23 9.91 0.11 2.00
N ILE A 24 10.08 1.42 1.91
CA ILE A 24 11.35 2.10 2.20
C ILE A 24 11.76 1.89 3.66
N ALA A 25 10.85 2.10 4.61
CA ALA A 25 11.14 1.97 6.03
C ALA A 25 11.53 0.52 6.38
N ASN A 26 10.80 -0.45 5.83
CA ASN A 26 11.06 -1.88 5.99
C ASN A 26 12.46 -2.25 5.47
N ALA A 27 12.82 -1.79 4.27
CA ALA A 27 14.14 -2.00 3.69
C ALA A 27 15.26 -1.34 4.50
N LYS A 28 15.07 -0.09 4.97
CA LYS A 28 16.07 0.64 5.76
C LYS A 28 16.38 -0.05 7.10
N LYS A 29 15.38 -0.64 7.75
CA LYS A 29 15.55 -1.31 9.06
C LYS A 29 15.88 -2.79 8.96
N ALA A 30 15.91 -3.32 7.74
CA ALA A 30 16.12 -4.73 7.46
C ALA A 30 17.31 -5.35 8.19
N SER A 31 18.49 -4.74 8.03
CA SER A 31 19.72 -5.28 8.60
C SER A 31 19.71 -5.30 10.12
N VAL A 32 19.10 -4.30 10.76
CA VAL A 32 19.06 -4.18 12.23
C VAL A 32 18.19 -5.29 12.84
N MET A 33 17.12 -5.69 12.16
CA MET A 33 16.22 -6.74 12.65
C MET A 33 16.63 -8.17 12.25
N THR A 34 17.56 -8.31 11.30
CA THR A 34 17.94 -9.63 10.73
C THR A 34 19.40 -10.02 10.96
N LYS A 35 20.19 -9.13 11.58
CA LYS A 35 21.59 -9.37 11.96
C LYS A 35 21.83 -9.09 13.45
N ILE A 36 20.89 -9.50 14.29
CA ILE A 36 21.01 -9.42 15.74
C ILE A 36 22.02 -10.47 16.20
N PRO A 37 23.13 -10.08 16.84
CA PRO A 37 24.10 -11.02 17.38
C PRO A 37 23.58 -11.69 18.66
N ALA A 38 24.14 -12.84 19.00
CA ALA A 38 23.90 -13.46 20.31
C ALA A 38 24.48 -12.58 21.43
N PRO A 39 23.73 -12.30 22.51
CA PRO A 39 24.21 -11.47 23.62
C PRO A 39 25.26 -12.19 24.48
N GLY A 40 25.32 -13.52 24.43
CA GLY A 40 26.26 -14.37 25.17
C GLY A 40 26.71 -15.58 24.34
N LYS A 41 27.66 -16.35 24.89
CA LYS A 41 28.23 -17.56 24.26
C LYS A 41 27.41 -18.83 24.52
N ASP A 42 26.40 -18.74 25.36
CA ASP A 42 25.56 -19.87 25.75
C ASP A 42 24.52 -20.22 24.67
N SER A 43 23.95 -21.42 24.78
CA SER A 43 22.97 -21.94 23.82
C SER A 43 21.65 -21.16 23.81
N VAL A 44 21.26 -20.54 24.93
CA VAL A 44 20.03 -19.74 25.03
C VAL A 44 20.22 -18.42 24.28
N SER A 45 21.36 -17.75 24.45
CA SER A 45 21.75 -16.56 23.69
C SER A 45 21.76 -16.82 22.17
N ALA A 46 22.31 -17.96 21.75
CA ALA A 46 22.30 -18.36 20.35
C ALA A 46 20.87 -18.60 19.82
N LEU A 47 20.02 -19.26 20.62
CA LEU A 47 18.61 -19.50 20.26
C LEU A 47 17.84 -18.18 20.13
N LEU A 48 18.01 -17.26 21.08
CA LEU A 48 17.37 -15.94 21.05
C LEU A 48 17.74 -15.16 19.79
N ALA A 49 19.03 -15.08 19.45
CA ALA A 49 19.47 -14.42 18.23
C ALA A 49 18.85 -15.06 16.98
N ARG A 50 18.85 -16.40 16.89
CA ARG A 50 18.21 -17.10 15.77
C ARG A 50 16.72 -16.79 15.66
N PHE A 51 16.01 -16.79 16.78
CA PHE A 51 14.58 -16.49 16.84
C PHE A 51 14.26 -15.09 16.34
N PHE A 52 14.92 -14.06 16.88
CA PHE A 52 14.64 -12.68 16.48
C PHE A 52 15.05 -12.38 15.04
N ASN A 53 16.16 -12.94 14.56
CA ASN A 53 16.55 -12.81 13.16
C ASN A 53 15.54 -13.45 12.20
N ALA A 54 15.02 -14.64 12.54
CA ALA A 54 13.97 -15.29 11.78
C ALA A 54 12.67 -14.47 11.80
N ARG A 55 12.29 -13.94 12.97
CA ARG A 55 11.13 -13.04 13.11
C ARG A 55 11.27 -11.76 12.28
N GLY A 56 12.47 -11.18 12.26
CA GLY A 56 12.77 -10.00 11.44
C GLY A 56 12.58 -10.26 9.94
N LYS A 57 13.02 -11.42 9.44
CA LYS A 57 12.79 -11.83 8.05
C LYS A 57 11.31 -12.02 7.73
N LEU A 58 10.56 -12.68 8.61
CA LEU A 58 9.12 -12.84 8.44
C LEU A 58 8.40 -11.48 8.42
N TYR A 59 8.75 -10.59 9.34
CA TYR A 59 8.19 -9.23 9.37
C TYR A 59 8.43 -8.49 8.06
N GLN A 60 9.63 -8.60 7.47
CA GLN A 60 9.93 -7.96 6.18
C GLN A 60 8.98 -8.44 5.09
N VAL A 61 8.86 -9.75 4.94
CA VAL A 61 7.99 -10.36 3.91
C VAL A 61 6.53 -9.94 4.11
N HIS A 62 6.04 -9.93 5.35
CA HIS A 62 4.67 -9.52 5.65
C HIS A 62 4.44 -8.02 5.39
N THR A 63 5.40 -7.18 5.74
CA THR A 63 5.30 -5.73 5.56
C THR A 63 5.32 -5.36 4.07
N ASP A 64 6.21 -5.94 3.28
CA ASP A 64 6.25 -5.71 1.83
C ASP A 64 4.97 -6.21 1.15
N ARG A 65 4.46 -7.38 1.57
CA ARG A 65 3.17 -7.89 1.07
C ARG A 65 2.02 -6.97 1.43
N GLY A 66 1.99 -6.41 2.63
CA GLY A 66 0.99 -5.44 3.06
C GLY A 66 1.03 -4.16 2.23
N ALA A 67 2.22 -3.65 1.94
CA ALA A 67 2.42 -2.50 1.06
C ALA A 67 1.91 -2.77 -0.36
N ASP A 68 2.23 -3.93 -0.93
CA ASP A 68 1.76 -4.33 -2.26
C ASP A 68 0.23 -4.43 -2.32
N ILE A 69 -0.40 -5.05 -1.30
CA ILE A 69 -1.86 -5.10 -1.19
C ILE A 69 -2.45 -3.68 -1.13
N GLY A 70 -1.89 -2.79 -0.31
CA GLY A 70 -2.33 -1.40 -0.20
C GLY A 70 -2.25 -0.66 -1.53
N LYS A 71 -1.17 -0.87 -2.29
CA LYS A 71 -0.98 -0.28 -3.61
C LYS A 71 -2.04 -0.76 -4.62
N ARG A 72 -2.27 -2.08 -4.68
CA ARG A 72 -3.29 -2.67 -5.58
C ARG A 72 -4.68 -2.16 -5.25
N PHE A 73 -5.04 -2.12 -3.97
CA PHE A 73 -6.33 -1.58 -3.53
C PHE A 73 -6.49 -0.10 -3.94
N SER A 74 -5.43 0.70 -3.82
CA SER A 74 -5.44 2.11 -4.24
C SER A 74 -5.69 2.27 -5.74
N TRP A 75 -5.10 1.41 -6.56
CA TRP A 75 -5.36 1.40 -8.00
C TRP A 75 -6.81 1.03 -8.30
N SER A 76 -7.34 0.00 -7.65
CA SER A 76 -8.74 -0.37 -7.81
C SER A 76 -9.72 0.75 -7.41
N LEU A 77 -9.39 1.54 -6.37
CA LEU A 77 -10.18 2.73 -6.03
C LEU A 77 -10.14 3.81 -7.12
N LYS A 78 -8.99 4.00 -7.75
CA LYS A 78 -8.84 4.95 -8.85
C LYS A 78 -9.62 4.49 -10.08
N ASP A 79 -9.51 3.21 -10.44
CA ASP A 79 -10.22 2.62 -11.57
C ASP A 79 -11.74 2.78 -11.38
N ALA A 80 -12.24 2.46 -10.18
CA ALA A 80 -13.64 2.66 -9.83
C ALA A 80 -14.07 4.13 -9.94
N ALA A 81 -13.24 5.08 -9.46
CA ALA A 81 -13.56 6.50 -9.57
C ALA A 81 -13.68 6.94 -11.04
N THR A 82 -12.79 6.46 -11.92
CA THR A 82 -12.86 6.71 -13.35
C THR A 82 -14.13 6.12 -13.97
N GLU A 83 -14.49 4.87 -13.64
CA GLU A 83 -15.72 4.25 -14.15
C GLU A 83 -16.99 5.03 -13.74
N TYR A 84 -17.03 5.53 -12.50
CA TYR A 84 -18.14 6.39 -12.05
C TYR A 84 -18.20 7.71 -12.82
N GLU A 85 -17.05 8.36 -13.07
CA GLU A 85 -17.00 9.61 -13.83
C GLU A 85 -17.47 9.42 -15.27
N GLU A 86 -17.02 8.35 -15.94
CA GLU A 86 -17.45 8.02 -17.29
C GLU A 86 -18.95 7.70 -17.36
N THR A 87 -19.47 7.00 -16.36
CA THR A 87 -20.89 6.67 -16.29
C THR A 87 -21.74 7.94 -16.08
N GLU A 88 -21.31 8.85 -15.20
CA GLU A 88 -21.99 10.14 -15.00
C GLU A 88 -22.02 10.93 -16.32
N LYS A 89 -20.88 11.04 -17.02
CA LYS A 89 -20.81 11.70 -18.34
C LYS A 89 -21.78 11.08 -19.36
N ARG A 90 -21.77 9.75 -19.52
CA ARG A 90 -22.68 9.06 -20.44
C ARG A 90 -24.16 9.32 -20.11
N ILE A 91 -24.52 9.32 -18.83
CA ILE A 91 -25.89 9.62 -18.40
C ILE A 91 -26.25 11.08 -18.68
N THR A 92 -25.35 12.02 -18.42
CA THR A 92 -25.58 13.44 -18.72
C THR A 92 -25.78 13.67 -20.21
N ASP A 93 -24.94 13.08 -21.06
CA ASP A 93 -25.06 13.20 -22.53
C ASP A 93 -26.37 12.59 -23.05
N LEU A 94 -26.86 11.51 -22.44
CA LEU A 94 -28.15 10.88 -22.78
C LEU A 94 -29.36 11.74 -22.36
N LEU A 95 -29.29 12.38 -21.20
CA LEU A 95 -30.40 13.16 -20.64
C LEU A 95 -30.45 14.60 -21.18
N PHE A 96 -29.29 15.14 -21.58
CA PHE A 96 -29.13 16.51 -22.08
C PHE A 96 -28.26 16.52 -23.33
N PRO A 97 -28.76 16.00 -24.47
CA PRO A 97 -28.00 15.94 -25.71
C PRO A 97 -27.63 17.36 -26.17
N SER A 98 -26.35 17.57 -26.42
CA SER A 98 -25.75 18.84 -26.84
C SER A 98 -26.21 19.33 -28.22
N ASP A 99 -27.02 18.54 -28.94
CA ASP A 99 -27.56 18.84 -30.28
C ASP A 99 -28.90 19.63 -30.26
N ILE A 100 -29.32 20.16 -29.11
CA ILE A 100 -30.53 21.02 -28.99
C ILE A 100 -30.13 22.44 -28.55
N THR A 101 -29.38 23.16 -29.38
CA THR A 101 -29.34 24.65 -29.43
C THR A 101 -28.83 25.12 -30.78
#